data_AF-A0ABD4ZDL5-F1
#
_entry.id   AF-A0ABD4ZDL5-F1
#
_cell.length_a   1.000
_cell.length_b   1.000
_cell.length_c   1.000
_cell.angle_alpha   90.00
_cell.angle_beta   90.00
_cell.angle_gamma   90.00
#
_symmetry.space_group_name_H-M   'P 1'
#
loop_
_entity.id
_entity.type
_entity.pdbx_description
1 polymer ?
#
loop_
_entity_poly.entity_id
_entity_poly.type
_entity_poly.pdbx_seq_one_letter_code
_entity_poly.pdbx_strand_id
1 'polypeptide(L)'
;EKVMASFERVLMPGLEKNQYSILWVEHQDKGRLELNFVIPNMELQTGKRLQPYYDRADRPRIDAWQTLVNHHYGLHDPNAP
;
A
#
# COMPACT_ATOMS: atom_id res chain seq x y z
N GLU A 1 9.55 5.43 6.81
CA GLU A 1 8.61 4.48 7.45
C GLU A 1 7.15 4.94 7.56
N LYS A 2 6.85 6.21 7.87
CA LYS A 2 5.44 6.66 8.07
C LYS A 2 4.50 6.38 6.88
N VAL A 3 5.00 6.51 5.65
CA VAL A 3 4.21 6.26 4.43
C VAL A 3 3.84 4.78 4.28
N MET A 4 4.82 3.87 4.32
CA MET A 4 4.60 2.41 4.22
C MET A 4 3.61 1.92 5.29
N ALA A 5 3.82 2.31 6.55
CA ALA A 5 2.92 1.92 7.64
C ALA A 5 1.50 2.51 7.48
N SER A 6 1.38 3.74 6.95
CA SER A 6 0.06 4.33 6.68
C SER A 6 -0.65 3.63 5.52
N PHE A 7 0.10 3.24 4.47
CA PHE A 7 -0.43 2.50 3.33
C PHE A 7 -1.01 1.16 3.77
N GLU A 8 -0.24 0.40 4.56
CA GLU A 8 -0.67 -0.92 5.05
C GLU A 8 -1.97 -0.84 5.86
N ARG A 9 -2.14 0.20 6.69
CA ARG A 9 -3.40 0.41 7.46
C ARG A 9 -4.59 0.70 6.56
N VAL A 10 -4.38 1.43 5.46
CA VAL A 10 -5.44 1.76 4.50
C VAL A 10 -5.77 0.56 3.61
N LEU A 11 -4.75 -0.20 3.23
CA LEU A 11 -4.90 -1.39 2.39
C LEU A 11 -5.59 -2.52 3.16
N MET A 12 -5.22 -2.75 4.42
CA MET A 12 -5.64 -3.92 5.20
C MET A 12 -6.35 -3.49 6.50
N PRO A 13 -7.51 -2.81 6.38
CA PRO A 13 -8.22 -2.30 7.54
C PRO A 13 -8.71 -3.46 8.42
N GLY A 14 -8.44 -3.36 9.72
CA GLY A 14 -8.87 -4.36 10.71
C GLY A 14 -7.97 -5.59 10.81
N LEU A 15 -6.86 -5.68 10.07
CA LEU A 15 -5.85 -6.70 10.27
C LEU A 15 -4.70 -6.18 11.12
N GLU A 16 -4.29 -6.99 12.09
CA GLU A 16 -3.09 -6.76 12.90
C GLU A 16 -1.82 -7.16 12.15
N LYS A 17 -0.67 -6.61 12.55
CA LYS A 17 0.60 -6.79 11.82
C LYS A 17 1.10 -8.25 11.81
N ASN A 18 0.64 -9.09 12.73
CA ASN A 18 0.94 -10.53 12.76
C ASN A 18 0.01 -11.36 11.86
N GLN A 19 -1.01 -10.76 11.24
CA GLN A 19 -1.96 -11.42 10.35
C GLN A 19 -1.55 -11.39 8.87
N TYR A 20 -0.54 -10.58 8.53
CA TYR A 20 -0.05 -10.44 7.16
C TYR A 20 1.44 -10.17 7.11
N SER A 21 2.04 -10.46 5.96
CA SER A 21 3.39 -10.04 5.62
C SER A 21 3.35 -9.16 4.38
N ILE A 22 4.27 -8.22 4.28
CA ILE A 22 4.43 -7.35 3.13
C ILE A 22 5.92 -7.09 2.92
N LEU A 23 6.39 -7.37 1.72
CA LEU A 23 7.73 -7.02 1.28
C LEU A 23 7.65 -5.73 0.48
N TRP A 24 8.40 -4.72 0.89
CA TRP A 24 8.58 -3.48 0.14
C TRP A 24 9.85 -3.57 -0.71
N VAL A 25 9.74 -3.09 -1.95
CA VAL A 25 10.86 -3.01 -2.89
C VAL A 25 11.01 -1.56 -3.32
N GLU A 26 12.16 -0.98 -2.99
CA GLU A 26 12.51 0.39 -3.32
C GLU A 26 13.33 0.44 -4.60
N HIS A 27 12.83 1.19 -5.58
CA HIS A 27 13.50 1.42 -6.85
C HIS A 27 13.91 2.90 -6.95
N GLN A 28 15.19 3.15 -7.24
CA GLN A 28 15.77 4.49 -7.42
C GLN A 28 16.41 4.67 -8.81
N ASP A 29 16.32 3.67 -9.68
CA ASP A 29 17.00 3.59 -10.96
C ASP A 29 16.50 4.60 -12.01
N LYS A 30 15.33 5.22 -11.79
CA LYS A 30 14.65 6.09 -12.77
C LYS A 30 14.65 7.57 -12.40
N GLY A 31 15.52 7.99 -11.47
CA GLY A 31 15.60 9.38 -11.01
C GLY A 31 14.37 9.84 -10.21
N ARG A 32 13.50 8.91 -9.80
CA ARG A 32 12.37 9.11 -8.89
C ARG A 32 12.29 7.93 -7.93
N LEU A 33 11.71 8.15 -6.75
CA LEU A 33 11.42 7.09 -5.80
C LEU A 33 10.17 6.31 -6.26
N GLU A 34 10.33 5.03 -6.57
CA GLU A 34 9.22 4.10 -6.79
C GLU A 34 9.21 3.05 -5.67
N LEU A 35 8.06 2.88 -5.00
CA LEU A 35 7.87 1.85 -3.99
C LEU A 35 6.89 0.80 -4.51
N ASN A 36 7.38 -0.40 -4.74
CA ASN A 36 6.55 -1.56 -5.05
C ASN A 36 6.39 -2.43 -3.79
N PHE A 37 5.38 -3.28 -3.78
CA PHE A 37 5.18 -4.21 -2.67
C PHE A 37 4.62 -5.56 -3.14
N VAL A 38 4.88 -6.58 -2.34
CA VAL A 38 4.35 -7.95 -2.53
C VAL A 38 3.73 -8.42 -1.23
N ILE A 39 2.49 -8.92 -1.33
CA ILE A 39 1.73 -9.49 -0.22
C ILE A 39 1.33 -10.92 -0.61
N PRO A 40 1.58 -11.93 0.23
CA PRO A 40 1.08 -13.28 0.00
C PRO A 40 -0.45 -13.31 0.12
N ASN A 41 -1.11 -14.12 -0.71
CA ASN A 41 -2.57 -14.28 -0.69
C ASN A 41 -3.07 -15.19 0.46
N MET A 42 -2.47 -15.06 1.65
CA MET A 42 -2.75 -15.87 2.83
C MET A 42 -2.71 -15.01 4.09
N GLU A 43 -3.73 -15.13 4.92
CA GLU A 43 -3.74 -14.58 6.27
C GLU A 43 -2.94 -15.52 7.18
N LEU A 44 -1.98 -14.97 7.91
CA LEU A 44 -0.91 -15.74 8.54
C LEU A 44 -1.35 -16.52 9.78
N GLN A 45 -2.38 -16.09 10.50
CA GLN A 45 -2.85 -16.79 11.69
C GLN A 45 -3.76 -17.98 11.36
N THR A 46 -4.65 -17.80 10.40
CA THR A 46 -5.69 -18.77 10.02
C THR A 46 -5.29 -19.64 8.84
N GLY A 47 -4.27 -19.24 8.07
CA GLY A 47 -3.87 -19.89 6.83
C GLY A 47 -4.89 -19.77 5.69
N LYS A 48 -5.97 -19.01 5.89
CA LYS A 48 -7.03 -18.83 4.88
C LYS A 48 -6.58 -17.86 3.80
N ARG A 49 -7.25 -17.91 2.65
CA ARG A 49 -7.02 -16.96 1.56
C ARG A 49 -7.30 -15.54 2.04
N LEU A 50 -6.31 -14.68 1.85
CA LEU A 50 -6.42 -13.23 1.99
C LEU A 50 -6.41 -12.62 0.60
N GLN A 51 -7.36 -11.72 0.31
CA GLN A 51 -7.37 -10.91 -0.90
C GLN A 51 -7.08 -9.46 -0.47
N PRO A 52 -5.81 -9.00 -0.52
CA PRO A 52 -5.41 -7.70 0.03
C PRO A 52 -5.99 -6.50 -0.73
N TYR A 53 -6.39 -6.70 -1.98
CA TYR A 53 -6.89 -5.65 -2.85
C TYR A 53 -7.99 -6.17 -3.77
N TYR A 54 -9.10 -5.45 -3.84
CA TYR A 54 -10.19 -5.60 -4.77
C TYR A 54 -10.58 -4.23 -5.33
N ASP A 55 -10.21 -3.98 -6.59
CA ASP A 55 -10.24 -2.65 -7.23
C ASP A 55 -11.53 -1.86 -6.96
N ARG A 56 -12.69 -2.47 -7.22
CA ARG A 56 -13.99 -1.80 -7.08
C ARG A 56 -14.25 -1.25 -5.68
N ALA A 57 -13.77 -1.91 -4.63
CA ALA A 57 -13.98 -1.49 -3.25
C ALA A 57 -12.83 -0.64 -2.71
N ASP A 58 -11.60 -0.92 -3.16
CA ASP A 58 -10.40 -0.36 -2.55
C ASP A 58 -9.83 0.85 -3.29
N ARG A 59 -10.00 0.92 -4.63
CA ARG A 59 -9.45 2.01 -5.46
C ARG A 59 -9.79 3.40 -4.91
N PRO A 60 -11.05 3.75 -4.59
CA PRO A 60 -11.37 5.10 -4.10
C PRO A 60 -10.65 5.45 -2.79
N ARG A 61 -10.47 4.45 -1.91
CA ARG A 61 -9.81 4.63 -0.62
C ARG A 61 -8.30 4.79 -0.78
N ILE A 62 -7.69 4.01 -1.68
CA ILE A 62 -6.26 4.08 -1.99
C ILE A 62 -5.92 5.38 -2.72
N ASP A 63 -6.74 5.80 -3.68
CA ASP A 63 -6.56 7.06 -4.42
C ASP A 63 -6.63 8.28 -3.50
N ALA A 64 -7.60 8.27 -2.56
CA ALA A 64 -7.72 9.33 -1.55
C ALA A 64 -6.50 9.38 -0.62
N TRP A 65 -6.00 8.22 -0.16
CA TRP A 65 -4.77 8.15 0.63
C TRP A 65 -3.57 8.66 -0.16
N GLN A 66 -3.42 8.27 -1.42
CA GLN A 66 -2.32 8.69 -2.28
C GLN A 66 -2.33 10.22 -2.45
N THR A 67 -3.49 10.81 -2.72
CA THR A 67 -3.65 12.27 -2.85
C THR A 67 -3.20 12.99 -1.58
N LEU A 68 -3.64 12.52 -0.41
CA LEU A 68 -3.29 13.11 0.89
C LEU A 68 -1.79 12.99 1.18
N VAL A 69 -1.20 11.83 0.93
CA VAL A 69 0.22 11.57 1.17
C VAL A 69 1.09 12.39 0.21
N ASN A 70 0.75 12.43 -1.08
CA ASN A 70 1.47 13.23 -2.06
C ASN A 70 1.45 14.70 -1.69
N HIS A 71 0.28 15.24 -1.32
CA HIS A 71 0.16 16.60 -0.84
C HIS A 71 0.98 16.86 0.43
N HIS A 72 0.92 15.95 1.42
CA HIS A 72 1.62 16.13 2.69
C HIS A 72 3.15 16.10 2.56
N TYR A 73 3.69 15.27 1.68
CA TYR A 73 5.13 15.09 1.50
C TYR A 73 5.69 15.79 0.25
N GLY A 74 4.87 16.50 -0.52
CA GLY A 74 5.29 17.16 -1.76
C GLY A 74 5.75 16.18 -2.84
N LEU A 75 5.18 14.97 -2.89
CA LEU A 75 5.54 13.96 -3.88
C LEU A 75 4.83 14.24 -5.21
N HIS A 76 5.46 13.82 -6.31
CA HIS A 76 4.84 13.88 -7.63
C HIS A 76 3.59 13.01 -7.68
N ASP A 77 2.48 13.57 -8.18
CA ASP A 77 1.29 12.80 -8.50
C ASP A 77 1.50 12.07 -9.82
N PRO A 78 1.52 10.72 -9.83
CA PRO A 78 1.66 9.95 -11.07
C PRO A 78 0.47 10.10 -12.02
N ASN A 79 -0.66 10.68 -11.57
CA ASN A 79 -1.84 10.94 -12.39
C ASN A 79 -1.90 12.40 -12.88
N ALA A 80 -0.99 13.27 -12.46
CA ALA A 80 -0.90 14.62 -12.99
C ALA A 80 -0.39 14.58 -14.46
N PRO A 81 -0.99 15.38 -15.37
CA PRO A 81 -0.61 15.41 -16.78
C PRO A 81 0.81 15.94 -17.03
#